data_AF-A0A2D0JXS6-F1
#
_entry.id   AF-A0A2D0JXS6-F1
#
_cell.length_a   1.000
_cell.length_b   1.000
_cell.length_c   1.000
_cell.angle_alpha   90.00
_cell.angle_beta   90.00
_cell.angle_gamma   90.00
#
_symmetry.space_group_name_H-M   'P 1'
#
loop_
_entity.id
_entity.type
_entity.pdbx_description
1 polymer ?
#
loop_
_entity_poly.entity_id
_entity_poly.type
_entity_poly.pdbx_seq_one_letter_code
_entity_poly.pdbx_strand_id
1 'polypeptide(L)'
;MNIQDSNSSVVVPTMDDVRKAIKEAIEEHAASRNHPYATLDDRGFVTLSNDVCSDSETHAATSKAIKVANDNANTRLSKDQNGADIPDKAGFVKNLDLSELVYRTIGNGPNQIPDMSFFTSGANWFKMPDGRIIQYGIAWFSRENEGFFYADAHFPIPFPHELSCMLVTLWGVSDPSTALFHLASDMNSNTWAAIPMRRPIKAGELPNIPTKQSVMWLAIGY
;
A
#
# COMPACT_ATOMS: atom_id res chain seq x y z
N MET A 1 -5.52 -120.98 -11.27
CA MET A 1 -6.07 -120.19 -10.15
C MET A 1 -4.94 -119.99 -9.16
N ASN A 2 -4.30 -118.82 -9.15
CA ASN A 2 -3.69 -118.27 -7.95
C ASN A 2 -3.35 -116.80 -8.21
N ILE A 3 -4.03 -115.92 -7.48
CA ILE A 3 -3.78 -114.48 -7.43
C ILE A 3 -2.73 -114.30 -6.31
N GLN A 4 -1.54 -113.81 -6.66
CA GLN A 4 -0.54 -113.29 -5.74
C GLN A 4 -0.22 -111.86 -6.23
N ASP A 5 -0.82 -110.80 -5.69
CA ASP A 5 -0.65 -110.21 -4.35
C ASP A 5 0.55 -109.26 -4.32
N SER A 6 0.25 -107.97 -4.25
CA SER A 6 1.08 -106.97 -3.59
C SER A 6 0.23 -105.72 -3.37
N ASN A 7 -0.48 -105.76 -2.24
CA ASN A 7 -1.10 -104.66 -1.54
C ASN A 7 -0.61 -103.28 -1.97
N SER A 8 -1.48 -102.55 -2.68
CA SER A 8 -1.52 -101.09 -2.58
C SER A 8 -1.85 -100.76 -1.13
N SER A 9 -0.82 -100.64 -0.30
CA SER A 9 -0.97 -100.21 1.10
C SER A 9 -1.41 -98.75 1.07
N VAL A 10 -2.72 -98.53 1.22
CA VAL A 10 -3.26 -97.22 1.53
C VAL A 10 -2.86 -96.94 2.98
N VAL A 11 -1.73 -96.26 3.16
CA VAL A 11 -1.32 -95.75 4.47
C VAL A 11 -2.30 -94.64 4.83
N VAL A 12 -3.26 -94.97 5.70
CA VAL A 12 -4.17 -93.98 6.28
C VAL A 12 -3.41 -93.28 7.41
N PRO A 13 -3.24 -91.95 7.37
CA PRO A 13 -2.57 -91.23 8.44
C PRO A 13 -3.24 -91.51 9.78
N THR A 14 -2.45 -91.73 10.82
CA THR A 14 -3.02 -91.83 12.16
C THR A 14 -3.49 -90.47 12.65
N MET A 15 -4.39 -90.43 13.63
CA MET A 15 -4.86 -89.16 14.21
C MET A 15 -3.72 -88.30 14.77
N ASP A 16 -2.62 -88.94 15.20
CA ASP A 16 -1.46 -88.24 15.73
C ASP A 16 -0.56 -87.66 14.62
N ASP A 17 -0.46 -88.32 13.46
CA ASP A 17 0.21 -87.76 12.27
C ASP A 17 -0.53 -86.52 11.77
N VAL A 18 -1.88 -86.57 11.78
CA VAL A 18 -2.73 -85.42 11.42
C VAL A 18 -2.54 -84.27 12.41
N ARG A 19 -2.52 -84.55 13.71
CA ARG A 19 -2.28 -83.52 14.74
C ARG A 19 -0.90 -82.89 14.63
N LYS A 20 0.13 -83.69 14.33
CA LYS A 20 1.49 -83.22 14.13
C LYS A 20 1.58 -82.30 12.92
N ALA A 21 1.04 -82.72 11.77
CA ALA A 21 1.03 -81.91 10.55
C ALA A 21 0.26 -80.59 10.73
N ILE A 22 -0.88 -80.61 11.42
CA ILE A 22 -1.64 -79.39 11.74
C ILE A 22 -0.82 -78.45 12.63
N LYS A 23 -0.13 -78.99 13.65
CA LYS A 23 0.68 -78.18 14.56
C LYS A 23 1.87 -77.56 13.84
N GLU A 24 2.56 -78.33 13.02
CA GLU A 24 3.67 -77.85 12.17
C GLU A 24 3.19 -76.76 11.19
N ALA A 25 2.04 -76.95 10.55
CA ALA A 25 1.46 -75.94 9.65
C ALA A 25 1.05 -74.64 10.36
N ILE A 26 0.56 -74.73 11.61
CA ILE A 26 0.23 -73.55 12.42
C ILE A 26 1.51 -72.82 12.86
N GLU A 27 2.54 -73.57 13.29
CA GLU A 27 3.84 -73.00 13.66
C GLU A 27 4.52 -72.33 12.45
N GLU A 28 4.47 -72.95 11.28
CA GLU A 28 4.96 -72.38 10.02
C GLU A 28 4.17 -71.13 9.61
N HIS A 29 2.84 -71.18 9.67
CA HIS A 29 1.99 -70.03 9.36
C HIS A 29 2.26 -68.85 10.31
N ALA A 30 2.39 -69.11 11.61
CA ALA A 30 2.68 -68.09 12.62
C ALA A 30 4.10 -67.49 12.48
N ALA A 31 5.07 -68.28 12.01
CA ALA A 31 6.40 -67.80 11.67
C ALA A 31 6.43 -67.03 10.34
N SER A 32 5.58 -67.41 9.38
CA SER A 32 5.46 -66.75 8.09
C SER A 32 4.68 -65.43 8.21
N ARG A 33 5.09 -64.42 7.44
CA ARG A 33 4.29 -63.21 7.19
C ARG A 33 3.73 -63.20 5.77
N ASN A 34 3.37 -64.37 5.27
CA ASN A 34 2.93 -64.54 3.88
C ASN A 34 1.46 -64.15 3.70
N HIS A 35 1.15 -62.88 3.97
CA HIS A 35 -0.12 -62.25 3.64
C HIS A 35 0.10 -61.20 2.54
N PRO A 36 -0.89 -60.96 1.66
CA PRO A 36 -0.79 -59.92 0.65
C PRO A 36 -0.62 -58.52 1.28
N TYR A 37 0.01 -57.62 0.54
CA TYR A 37 0.07 -56.21 0.93
C TYR A 37 -1.34 -55.60 0.92
N ALA A 38 -1.59 -54.65 1.81
CA ALA A 38 -2.81 -53.86 1.74
C ALA A 38 -2.77 -52.96 0.51
N THR A 39 -3.93 -52.73 -0.09
CA THR A 39 -4.17 -51.74 -1.13
C THR A 39 -5.25 -50.77 -0.65
N LEU A 40 -5.63 -49.81 -1.49
CA LEU A 40 -6.74 -48.91 -1.21
C LEU A 40 -8.09 -49.65 -1.13
N ASP A 41 -8.22 -50.77 -1.85
CA ASP A 41 -9.47 -51.52 -1.98
C ASP A 41 -9.48 -52.81 -1.14
N ASP A 42 -8.31 -53.46 -0.98
CA ASP A 42 -8.16 -54.75 -0.31
C ASP A 42 -7.29 -54.66 0.96
N ARG A 43 -7.72 -55.34 2.02
CA ARG A 43 -7.01 -55.37 3.31
C ARG A 43 -5.78 -56.29 3.25
N GLY A 44 -4.67 -55.89 3.88
CA GLY A 44 -3.42 -56.67 3.93
C GLY A 44 -2.37 -56.08 4.88
N PHE A 45 -1.09 -56.48 4.73
CA PHE A 45 0.02 -55.88 5.50
C PHE A 45 0.51 -54.58 4.87
N VAL A 46 0.90 -53.62 5.73
CA VAL A 46 1.43 -52.33 5.32
C VAL A 46 2.80 -52.13 5.93
N THR A 47 3.72 -51.56 5.15
CA THR A 47 5.05 -51.14 5.61
C THR A 47 5.03 -49.66 5.94
N LEU A 48 5.82 -49.21 6.92
CA LEU A 48 5.82 -47.81 7.33
C LEU A 48 7.01 -47.08 6.70
N SER A 49 6.77 -45.90 6.15
CA SER A 49 7.81 -45.02 5.63
C SER A 49 7.80 -43.66 6.33
N ASN A 50 9.00 -43.11 6.52
CA ASN A 50 9.22 -41.75 7.00
C ASN A 50 9.43 -40.74 5.85
N ASP A 51 9.35 -41.19 4.60
CA ASP A 51 9.54 -40.33 3.43
C ASP A 51 8.37 -39.35 3.28
N VAL A 52 8.68 -38.12 2.88
CA VAL A 52 7.68 -37.03 2.71
C VAL A 52 7.35 -36.73 1.25
N CYS A 53 7.98 -37.45 0.32
CA CYS A 53 7.79 -37.33 -1.12
C CYS A 53 7.84 -38.71 -1.81
N SER A 54 7.35 -39.75 -1.12
CA SER A 54 7.29 -41.10 -1.68
C SER A 54 6.02 -41.27 -2.50
N ASP A 55 6.15 -41.89 -3.67
CA ASP A 55 5.04 -42.27 -4.55
C ASP A 55 4.58 -43.73 -4.30
N SER A 56 5.02 -44.36 -3.20
CA SER A 56 4.68 -45.76 -2.93
C SER A 56 3.22 -45.94 -2.48
N GLU A 57 2.50 -46.82 -3.17
CA GLU A 57 1.12 -47.20 -2.81
C GLU A 57 1.04 -48.32 -1.75
N THR A 58 2.17 -48.93 -1.38
CA THR A 58 2.23 -50.06 -0.43
C THR A 58 2.79 -49.70 0.95
N HIS A 59 3.19 -48.44 1.14
CA HIS A 59 3.73 -47.92 2.40
C HIS A 59 2.78 -46.89 3.01
N ALA A 60 2.53 -46.98 4.32
CA ALA A 60 1.85 -45.92 5.06
C ALA A 60 2.85 -44.91 5.62
N ALA A 61 2.45 -43.64 5.62
CA ALA A 61 3.19 -42.56 6.25
C ALA A 61 3.20 -42.73 7.79
N THR A 62 4.36 -42.47 8.40
CA THR A 62 4.47 -42.37 9.87
C THR A 62 4.08 -40.98 10.38
N SER A 63 3.85 -40.87 11.69
CA SER A 63 3.68 -39.57 12.35
C SER A 63 4.87 -38.62 12.16
N LYS A 64 6.08 -39.16 11.99
CA LYS A 64 7.29 -38.38 11.69
C LYS A 64 7.21 -37.75 10.30
N ALA A 65 6.81 -38.50 9.27
CA ALA A 65 6.62 -37.96 7.92
C ALA A 65 5.55 -36.86 7.92
N ILE A 66 4.41 -37.11 8.57
CA ILE A 66 3.30 -36.15 8.68
C ILE A 66 3.75 -34.88 9.41
N LYS A 67 4.52 -35.01 10.50
CA LYS A 67 5.05 -33.85 11.22
C LYS A 67 5.96 -33.00 10.33
N VAL A 68 6.89 -33.61 9.59
CA VAL A 68 7.79 -32.88 8.69
C VAL A 68 7.00 -32.15 7.59
N ALA A 69 6.00 -32.80 7.00
CA ALA A 69 5.13 -32.17 6.01
C ALA A 69 4.35 -30.97 6.60
N ASN A 70 3.81 -31.14 7.81
CA ASN A 70 3.09 -30.07 8.52
C ASN A 70 4.01 -28.91 8.90
N ASP A 71 5.22 -29.20 9.41
CA ASP A 71 6.22 -28.18 9.73
C ASP A 71 6.60 -27.39 8.46
N ASN A 72 6.86 -28.07 7.34
CA ASN A 72 7.11 -27.42 6.05
C ASN A 72 5.94 -26.53 5.62
N ALA A 73 4.71 -27.01 5.70
CA ALA A 73 3.53 -26.22 5.36
C ALA A 73 3.42 -24.95 6.23
N ASN A 74 3.69 -25.05 7.53
CA ASN A 74 3.66 -23.91 8.45
C ASN A 74 4.75 -22.86 8.17
N THR A 75 5.84 -23.23 7.49
CA THR A 75 6.88 -22.28 7.08
C THR A 75 6.57 -21.52 5.79
N ARG A 76 5.60 -21.98 4.99
CA ARG A 76 5.29 -21.35 3.69
C ARG A 76 4.25 -20.26 3.88
N LEU A 77 4.64 -18.99 3.66
CA LEU A 77 3.74 -17.83 3.75
C LEU A 77 3.11 -17.69 5.14
N SER A 78 3.94 -17.82 6.17
CA SER A 78 3.51 -17.62 7.55
C SER A 78 2.96 -16.19 7.71
N LYS A 79 1.65 -16.07 8.01
CA LYS A 79 0.99 -14.76 8.17
C LYS A 79 1.68 -13.89 9.20
N ASP A 80 2.18 -14.50 10.28
CA ASP A 80 2.86 -13.82 11.37
C ASP A 80 4.18 -13.18 10.94
N GLN A 81 4.79 -13.66 9.84
CA GLN A 81 6.01 -13.09 9.28
C GLN A 81 5.76 -11.85 8.42
N ASN A 82 4.50 -11.54 8.05
CA ASN A 82 4.14 -10.36 7.25
C ASN A 82 5.04 -10.14 6.02
N GLY A 83 5.42 -11.21 5.32
CA GLY A 83 6.28 -11.16 4.13
C GLY A 83 7.77 -10.93 4.41
N ALA A 84 8.22 -11.07 5.66
CA ALA A 84 9.65 -11.06 6.00
C ALA A 84 10.41 -12.22 5.35
N ASP A 85 9.72 -13.34 5.10
CA ASP A 85 10.21 -14.56 4.46
C ASP A 85 10.28 -14.50 2.92
N ILE A 86 9.80 -13.41 2.30
CA ILE A 86 9.82 -13.24 0.84
C ILE A 86 11.28 -13.02 0.37
N PRO A 87 11.85 -13.92 -0.46
CA PRO A 87 13.24 -13.81 -0.92
C PRO A 87 13.49 -12.61 -1.82
N ASP A 88 12.56 -12.32 -2.75
CA ASP A 88 12.60 -11.17 -3.65
C ASP A 88 11.36 -10.30 -3.44
N LYS A 89 11.45 -9.36 -2.50
CA LYS A 89 10.37 -8.43 -2.20
C LYS A 89 10.03 -7.52 -3.39
N ALA A 90 11.02 -7.18 -4.22
CA ALA A 90 10.81 -6.31 -5.37
C ALA A 90 10.03 -7.03 -6.47
N GLY A 91 10.41 -8.26 -6.78
CA GLY A 91 9.64 -9.15 -7.67
C GLY A 91 8.23 -9.41 -7.15
N PHE A 92 8.06 -9.60 -5.84
CA PHE A 92 6.73 -9.76 -5.23
C PHE A 92 5.84 -8.53 -5.43
N VAL A 93 6.34 -7.32 -5.17
CA VAL A 93 5.61 -6.05 -5.43
C VAL A 93 5.23 -5.93 -6.91
N LYS A 94 6.14 -6.30 -7.83
CA LYS A 94 5.87 -6.29 -9.28
C LYS A 94 4.75 -7.28 -9.66
N ASN A 95 4.74 -8.48 -9.09
CA ASN A 95 3.71 -9.49 -9.34
C ASN A 95 2.32 -9.09 -8.81
N LEU A 96 2.25 -8.13 -7.89
CA LEU A 96 1.01 -7.53 -7.42
C LEU A 96 0.51 -6.40 -8.34
N ASP A 97 1.17 -6.15 -9.47
CA ASP A 97 0.94 -5.00 -10.36
C ASP A 97 1.01 -3.65 -9.61
N LEU A 98 1.71 -3.62 -8.48
CA LEU A 98 1.97 -2.39 -7.75
C LEU A 98 3.06 -1.61 -8.50
N SER A 99 2.74 -0.38 -8.87
CA SER A 99 3.68 0.52 -9.55
C SER A 99 4.85 0.93 -8.63
N GLU A 100 5.88 1.54 -9.22
CA GLU A 100 7.02 2.13 -8.50
C GLU A 100 6.63 3.17 -7.44
N LEU A 101 5.36 3.60 -7.40
CA LEU A 101 4.82 4.50 -6.37
C LEU A 101 4.99 3.96 -4.95
N VAL A 102 5.05 2.63 -4.76
CA VAL A 102 5.32 2.00 -3.46
C VAL A 102 6.66 2.42 -2.86
N TYR A 103 7.63 2.81 -3.69
CA TYR A 103 8.97 3.22 -3.25
C TYR A 103 9.13 4.73 -3.05
N ARG A 104 8.12 5.54 -3.38
CA ARG A 104 8.24 7.00 -3.18
C ARG A 104 8.13 7.32 -1.71
N THR A 105 9.18 7.92 -1.17
CA THR A 105 9.18 8.41 0.21
C THR A 105 8.38 9.71 0.32
N ILE A 106 7.85 9.97 1.51
CA ILE A 106 7.23 11.25 1.81
C ILE A 106 8.32 12.32 1.87
N GLY A 107 8.15 13.42 1.13
CA GLY A 107 9.11 14.53 1.06
C GLY A 107 8.89 15.45 -0.13
N ASN A 108 9.71 16.48 -0.26
CA ASN A 108 9.60 17.53 -1.29
C ASN A 108 10.71 17.49 -2.37
N GLY A 109 11.56 16.46 -2.38
CA GLY A 109 12.61 16.24 -3.37
C GLY A 109 12.17 15.48 -4.62
N PRO A 110 13.07 15.32 -5.62
CA PRO A 110 12.80 14.52 -6.81
C PRO A 110 12.35 13.09 -6.44
N ASN A 111 11.33 12.59 -7.14
CA ASN A 111 10.74 11.26 -6.91
C ASN A 111 10.12 11.03 -5.52
N GLN A 112 9.82 12.10 -4.77
CA GLN A 112 9.08 12.02 -3.50
C GLN A 112 7.61 12.43 -3.68
N ILE A 113 6.77 12.08 -2.69
CA ILE A 113 5.38 12.53 -2.60
C ILE A 113 5.30 13.52 -1.42
N PRO A 114 5.02 14.80 -1.67
CA PRO A 114 4.79 15.75 -0.58
C PRO A 114 3.57 15.34 0.22
N ASP A 115 3.70 15.24 1.55
CA ASP A 115 2.53 15.17 2.42
C ASP A 115 1.87 16.56 2.57
N MET A 116 0.70 16.58 3.22
CA MET A 116 -0.08 17.81 3.42
C MET A 116 0.66 18.85 4.30
N SER A 117 1.57 18.44 5.19
CA SER A 117 2.33 19.35 6.06
C SER A 117 3.28 20.25 5.27
N PHE A 118 3.70 19.85 4.07
CA PHE A 118 4.47 20.70 3.15
C PHE A 118 3.63 21.83 2.54
N PHE A 119 2.29 21.76 2.63
CA PHE A 119 1.37 22.81 2.19
C PHE A 119 0.88 23.66 3.37
N THR A 120 1.80 24.30 4.10
CA THR A 120 1.43 25.13 5.27
C THR A 120 0.49 26.26 4.84
N SER A 121 -0.53 26.54 5.63
CA SER A 121 -1.54 27.55 5.31
C SER A 121 -2.04 28.27 6.57
N GLY A 122 -2.70 29.40 6.36
CA GLY A 122 -3.38 30.15 7.39
C GLY A 122 -4.48 31.03 6.82
N ALA A 123 -4.97 31.99 7.61
CA ALA A 123 -6.00 32.90 7.15
C ALA A 123 -5.51 33.73 5.95
N ASN A 124 -6.12 33.51 4.80
CA ASN A 124 -5.83 34.20 3.54
C ASN A 124 -4.42 34.00 2.96
N TRP A 125 -3.77 32.87 3.28
CA TRP A 125 -2.53 32.48 2.63
C TRP A 125 -2.30 30.97 2.63
N PHE A 126 -1.53 30.48 1.66
CA PHE A 126 -0.96 29.14 1.67
C PHE A 126 0.41 29.14 1.03
N LYS A 127 1.26 28.19 1.43
CA LYS A 127 2.61 27.98 0.93
C LYS A 127 2.70 26.64 0.22
N MET A 128 3.35 26.63 -0.93
CA MET A 128 3.61 25.46 -1.73
C MET A 128 4.92 24.78 -1.29
N PRO A 129 5.10 23.46 -1.54
CA PRO A 129 6.30 22.71 -1.15
C PRO A 129 7.60 23.24 -1.76
N ASP A 130 7.52 23.98 -2.87
CA ASP A 130 8.64 24.63 -3.55
C ASP A 130 9.05 25.96 -2.88
N GLY A 131 8.38 26.36 -1.80
CA GLY A 131 8.66 27.58 -1.06
C GLY A 131 7.79 28.77 -1.44
N ARG A 132 7.09 28.73 -2.58
CA ARG A 132 6.24 29.84 -3.03
C ARG A 132 5.03 30.02 -2.13
N ILE A 133 4.68 31.26 -1.86
CA ILE A 133 3.57 31.67 -1.01
C ILE A 133 2.55 32.40 -1.89
N ILE A 134 1.28 32.05 -1.73
CA ILE A 134 0.15 32.78 -2.29
C ILE A 134 -0.63 33.39 -1.12
N GLN A 135 -0.82 34.71 -1.16
CA GLN A 135 -1.59 35.46 -0.18
C GLN A 135 -2.66 36.27 -0.90
N TYR A 136 -3.81 36.50 -0.27
CA TYR A 136 -4.88 37.29 -0.85
C TYR A 136 -5.61 38.08 0.22
N GLY A 137 -6.42 39.06 -0.19
CA GLY A 137 -7.17 39.84 0.78
C GLY A 137 -7.92 41.01 0.17
N ILE A 138 -8.40 41.85 1.08
CA ILE A 138 -9.10 43.10 0.75
C ILE A 138 -8.34 44.25 1.40
N ALA A 139 -8.15 45.34 0.65
CA ALA A 139 -7.56 46.57 1.14
C ALA A 139 -8.51 47.74 0.90
N TRP A 140 -8.63 48.63 1.88
CA TRP A 140 -9.47 49.82 1.80
C TRP A 140 -8.63 51.04 1.48
N PHE A 141 -9.18 51.97 0.71
CA PHE A 141 -8.51 53.24 0.45
C PHE A 141 -8.46 54.07 1.74
N SER A 142 -7.27 54.52 2.11
CA SER A 142 -7.03 55.19 3.40
C SER A 142 -6.07 56.37 3.31
N ARG A 143 -5.33 56.49 2.20
CA ARG A 143 -4.38 57.58 1.95
C ARG A 143 -4.60 58.19 0.58
N GLU A 144 -4.15 59.42 0.41
CA GLU A 144 -4.27 60.15 -0.85
C GLU A 144 -3.11 61.11 -1.11
N ASN A 145 -2.92 61.48 -2.37
CA ASN A 145 -2.09 62.60 -2.80
C ASN A 145 -2.80 63.39 -3.91
N GLU A 146 -2.12 64.34 -4.56
CA GLU A 146 -2.73 65.19 -5.59
C GLU A 146 -3.39 64.40 -6.74
N GLY A 147 -2.88 63.23 -7.10
CA GLY A 147 -3.33 62.46 -8.27
C GLY A 147 -3.96 61.10 -7.98
N PHE A 148 -3.81 60.54 -6.79
CA PHE A 148 -4.16 59.15 -6.48
C PHE A 148 -4.74 58.95 -5.09
N PHE A 149 -5.62 57.97 -4.97
CA PHE A 149 -6.00 57.31 -3.73
C PHE A 149 -5.23 55.99 -3.60
N TYR A 150 -4.81 55.63 -2.39
CA TYR A 150 -4.05 54.41 -2.12
C TYR A 150 -4.79 53.49 -1.16
N ALA A 151 -4.85 52.21 -1.53
CA ALA A 151 -5.18 51.13 -0.62
C ALA A 151 -3.90 50.35 -0.30
N ASP A 152 -3.63 50.16 0.99
CA ASP A 152 -2.42 49.46 1.45
C ASP A 152 -2.76 47.99 1.73
N ALA A 153 -2.29 47.10 0.86
CA ALA A 153 -2.41 45.67 1.04
C ALA A 153 -1.31 45.17 1.99
N HIS A 154 -1.70 44.73 3.19
CA HIS A 154 -0.78 44.15 4.16
C HIS A 154 -0.83 42.63 4.06
N PHE A 155 0.33 41.99 3.91
CA PHE A 155 0.42 40.56 3.74
C PHE A 155 0.30 39.84 5.10
N PRO A 156 -0.55 38.79 5.21
CA PRO A 156 -0.66 37.97 6.41
C PRO A 156 0.69 37.47 6.97
N ILE A 157 1.62 37.12 6.08
CA ILE A 157 3.00 36.76 6.41
C ILE A 157 3.98 37.51 5.49
N PRO A 158 5.22 37.79 5.93
CA PRO A 158 6.22 38.36 5.04
C PRO A 158 6.60 37.35 3.94
N PHE A 159 6.85 37.84 2.72
CA PHE A 159 7.56 37.06 1.70
C PHE A 159 9.05 36.98 2.07
N PRO A 160 9.62 35.78 2.30
CA PRO A 160 10.99 35.64 2.77
C PRO A 160 12.05 36.31 1.88
N HIS A 161 11.88 36.26 0.56
CA HIS A 161 12.80 36.83 -0.43
C HIS A 161 12.18 38.02 -1.14
N GLU A 162 11.08 37.81 -1.87
CA GLU A 162 10.48 38.85 -2.71
C GLU A 162 8.97 38.65 -2.96
N LEU A 163 8.28 39.76 -3.18
CA LEU A 163 6.97 39.77 -3.84
C LEU A 163 7.18 39.71 -5.36
N SER A 164 6.89 38.56 -5.97
CA SER A 164 7.11 38.36 -7.41
C SER A 164 6.00 38.97 -8.28
N CYS A 165 4.73 38.83 -7.89
CA CYS A 165 3.62 39.42 -8.62
C CYS A 165 2.41 39.72 -7.74
N MET A 166 1.57 40.66 -8.19
CA MET A 166 0.32 40.99 -7.53
C MET A 166 -0.78 41.33 -8.54
N LEU A 167 -1.91 40.66 -8.41
CA LEU A 167 -3.14 40.90 -9.16
C LEU A 167 -4.13 41.67 -8.29
N VAL A 168 -4.84 42.61 -8.92
CA VAL A 168 -5.64 43.62 -8.23
C VAL A 168 -6.97 43.81 -8.98
N THR A 169 -8.08 43.86 -8.25
CA THR A 169 -9.41 44.21 -8.79
C THR A 169 -10.19 45.12 -7.85
N LEU A 170 -10.96 46.05 -8.42
CA LEU A 170 -11.81 46.97 -7.64
C LEU A 170 -13.10 46.27 -7.22
N TRP A 171 -13.53 46.52 -6.00
CA TRP A 171 -14.82 46.06 -5.49
C TRP A 171 -15.69 47.25 -5.03
N GLY A 172 -16.96 47.23 -5.42
CA GLY A 172 -17.94 48.27 -5.07
C GLY A 172 -17.97 49.49 -6.00
N VAL A 173 -17.67 49.31 -7.30
CA VAL A 173 -17.66 50.43 -8.26
C VAL A 173 -19.07 50.95 -8.52
N SER A 174 -19.31 52.22 -8.20
CA SER A 174 -20.54 52.94 -8.52
C SER A 174 -20.43 53.82 -9.77
N ASP A 175 -19.21 54.07 -10.28
CA ASP A 175 -18.97 54.94 -11.44
C ASP A 175 -17.90 54.34 -12.40
N PRO A 176 -18.25 54.08 -13.67
CA PRO A 176 -17.34 53.56 -14.69
C PRO A 176 -16.21 54.51 -15.11
N SER A 177 -16.19 55.78 -14.68
CA SER A 177 -15.08 56.72 -14.89
C SER A 177 -13.83 56.38 -14.05
N THR A 178 -13.97 55.48 -13.07
CA THR A 178 -12.91 55.08 -12.15
C THR A 178 -11.98 54.06 -12.80
N ALA A 179 -10.82 54.51 -13.29
CA ALA A 179 -9.78 53.62 -13.80
C ALA A 179 -8.81 53.20 -12.69
N LEU A 180 -8.83 51.91 -12.32
CA LEU A 180 -7.69 51.31 -11.63
C LEU A 180 -6.53 51.11 -12.61
N PHE A 181 -5.31 51.41 -12.16
CA PHE A 181 -4.17 50.73 -12.72
C PHE A 181 -4.24 49.29 -12.22
N HIS A 182 -4.29 48.30 -13.12
CA HIS A 182 -4.33 46.88 -12.76
C HIS A 182 -2.97 46.37 -12.22
N LEU A 183 -2.20 47.25 -11.57
CA LEU A 183 -0.84 47.03 -11.12
C LEU A 183 -0.70 47.61 -9.72
N ALA A 184 -0.11 46.83 -8.81
CA ALA A 184 0.40 47.36 -7.56
C ALA A 184 1.57 48.32 -7.84
N SER A 185 1.72 49.34 -7.01
CA SER A 185 2.91 50.18 -6.96
C SER A 185 3.72 49.86 -5.70
N ASP A 186 5.03 50.11 -5.73
CA ASP A 186 5.91 49.90 -4.57
C ASP A 186 5.90 48.45 -4.05
N MET A 187 6.16 47.51 -4.97
CA MET A 187 6.27 46.08 -4.69
C MET A 187 7.64 45.66 -4.11
N ASN A 188 8.46 46.63 -3.68
CA ASN A 188 9.78 46.36 -3.11
C ASN A 188 9.72 45.87 -1.66
N SER A 189 8.55 45.98 -1.02
CA SER A 189 8.34 45.53 0.35
C SER A 189 7.85 44.09 0.39
N ASN A 190 8.40 43.33 1.33
CA ASN A 190 8.01 41.94 1.58
C ASN A 190 6.81 41.80 2.52
N THR A 191 6.27 42.91 3.05
CA THR A 191 5.21 42.90 4.07
C THR A 191 3.94 43.62 3.64
N TRP A 192 4.02 44.46 2.60
CA TRP A 192 2.87 45.20 2.09
C TRP A 192 3.14 45.71 0.67
N ALA A 193 2.09 46.13 -0.03
CA ALA A 193 2.21 46.85 -1.31
C ALA A 193 1.12 47.93 -1.43
N ALA A 194 1.43 49.02 -2.12
CA ALA A 194 0.50 50.11 -2.37
C ALA A 194 -0.32 49.85 -3.63
N ILE A 195 -1.63 50.12 -3.58
CA ILE A 195 -2.52 49.98 -4.74
C ILE A 195 -3.08 51.35 -5.12
N PRO A 196 -2.56 51.98 -6.19
CA PRO A 196 -2.99 53.31 -6.59
C PRO A 196 -4.27 53.25 -7.44
N MET A 197 -5.22 54.11 -7.10
CA MET A 197 -6.38 54.43 -7.93
C MET A 197 -6.31 55.90 -8.34
N ARG A 198 -6.46 56.19 -9.63
CA ARG A 198 -6.37 57.57 -10.12
C ARG A 198 -7.54 58.39 -9.59
N ARG A 199 -7.26 59.58 -9.08
CA ARG A 199 -8.29 60.54 -8.71
C ARG A 199 -9.05 61.00 -9.98
N PRO A 200 -10.39 60.97 -9.98
CA PRO A 200 -11.18 61.46 -11.11
C PRO A 200 -10.96 62.97 -11.32
N ILE A 201 -11.04 63.44 -12.57
CA ILE A 201 -10.65 64.81 -12.95
C ILE A 201 -11.86 65.75 -13.05
N LYS A 202 -13.10 65.24 -13.13
CA LYS A 202 -14.28 66.07 -13.33
C LYS A 202 -14.84 66.58 -12.01
N ALA A 203 -15.22 67.87 -11.99
CA ALA A 203 -15.91 68.48 -10.86
C ALA A 203 -17.27 67.79 -10.63
N GLY A 204 -17.37 67.00 -9.55
CA GLY A 204 -18.55 66.19 -9.19
C GLY A 204 -18.23 64.71 -8.92
N GLU A 205 -17.06 64.23 -9.35
CA GLU A 205 -16.58 62.87 -9.07
C GLU A 205 -15.78 62.86 -7.74
N LEU A 206 -15.78 61.71 -7.04
CA LEU A 206 -15.22 61.44 -5.69
C LEU A 206 -14.14 62.45 -5.21
N PRO A 207 -14.51 63.51 -4.47
CA PRO A 207 -13.56 64.54 -4.04
C PRO A 207 -12.70 64.11 -2.83
N ASN A 208 -13.12 63.05 -2.14
CA ASN A 208 -12.48 62.51 -0.95
C ASN A 208 -12.17 61.03 -1.14
N ILE A 209 -11.35 60.48 -0.25
CA ILE A 209 -11.02 59.05 -0.19
C ILE A 209 -12.31 58.20 -0.24
N PRO A 210 -12.41 57.24 -1.18
CA PRO A 210 -13.61 56.45 -1.37
C PRO A 210 -13.71 55.32 -0.34
N THR A 211 -14.15 55.66 0.87
CA THR A 211 -14.24 54.75 2.03
C THR A 211 -15.24 53.59 1.86
N LYS A 212 -16.12 53.66 0.86
CA LYS A 212 -17.06 52.59 0.51
C LYS A 212 -16.52 51.63 -0.55
N GLN A 213 -15.38 51.95 -1.15
CA GLN A 213 -14.72 51.12 -2.15
C GLN A 213 -13.53 50.43 -1.53
N SER A 214 -13.24 49.24 -2.04
CA SER A 214 -12.05 48.49 -1.63
C SER A 214 -11.51 47.73 -2.82
N VAL A 215 -10.33 47.16 -2.62
CA VAL A 215 -9.61 46.42 -3.63
C VAL A 215 -9.42 45.00 -3.13
N MET A 216 -9.78 44.03 -3.96
CA MET A 216 -9.37 42.64 -3.75
C MET A 216 -8.02 42.42 -4.43
N TRP A 217 -7.12 41.74 -3.73
CA TRP A 217 -5.77 41.49 -4.22
C TRP A 217 -5.36 40.03 -4.01
N LEU A 218 -4.48 39.56 -4.90
CA LEU A 218 -3.80 38.28 -4.81
C LEU A 218 -2.32 38.50 -5.10
N ALA A 219 -1.45 38.07 -4.19
CA ALA A 219 -0.01 38.26 -4.24
C ALA A 219 0.71 36.91 -4.25
N ILE A 220 1.76 36.80 -5.04
CA ILE A 220 2.62 35.61 -5.13
C ILE A 220 4.06 36.05 -4.90
N GLY A 221 4.78 35.29 -4.08
CA GLY A 221 6.20 35.49 -3.78
C GLY A 221 6.81 34.24 -3.17
N TYR A 222 8.05 34.31 -2.70
CA TYR A 222 8.74 33.22 -2.02
C TYR A 222 9.78 33.75 -1.04
#